data_AF-A0A946IMY7-F1
#
_entry.id   AF-A0A946IMY7-F1
#
_cell.length_a   1.000
_cell.length_b   1.000
_cell.length_c   1.000
_cell.angle_alpha   90.00
_cell.angle_beta   90.00
_cell.angle_gamma   90.00
#
_symmetry.space_group_name_H-M   'P 1'
#
loop_
_entity.id
_entity.type
_entity.pdbx_description
1 polymer ?
#
loop_
_entity_poly.entity_id
_entity_poly.type
_entity_poly.pdbx_seq_one_letter_code
_entity_poly.pdbx_strand_id
1 'polypeptide(L)'
;MKKLLLLLICVPFIGAGQIYLGNNQSICEGDSAQLIATYAPGTSINSTGSPILITECDPGAPDLLEIQNVSALPVDVTGWRVIISNNYTNINIANPNEQILSGTMVPGATQYWTDNSTTNYWGSNMMWNPGAYPSFTTWIMLLDNNNNVMDVFVGNWLSTDIDSSAIVTTVGTISLAGHWNGDGIDQTNIGTSLQSFSRIGNEDNDDASDFTILSTSSAITNTGLNLPFSGGGATWYDVNSGQMIGVGDTLYYSPTQSTFIAGVITDSTGQTYSDTMYVEVLNTNISTTGFSLCNGSVVLTAPSSFSTYSWSNGASTNSVLTVNTPGTY
;
A
#
# COMPACT_ATOMS: atom_id res chain seq x y z
N MET A 1 28.71 41.92 14.60
CA MET A 1 27.82 42.00 13.42
C MET A 1 27.27 40.61 13.14
N LYS A 2 26.14 40.25 13.78
CA LYS A 2 25.45 38.98 13.52
C LYS A 2 24.58 39.18 12.28
N LYS A 3 24.89 38.46 11.19
CA LYS A 3 24.07 38.47 9.98
C LYS A 3 22.77 37.73 10.29
N LEU A 4 21.68 38.48 10.32
CA LEU A 4 20.32 37.97 10.37
C LEU A 4 20.04 37.29 9.02
N LEU A 5 19.98 35.96 9.00
CA LEU A 5 19.52 35.21 7.83
C LEU A 5 18.00 35.37 7.78
N LEU A 6 17.54 36.36 6.99
CA LEU A 6 16.13 36.57 6.72
C LEU A 6 15.69 35.46 5.76
N LEU A 7 15.09 34.40 6.29
CA LEU A 7 14.41 33.39 5.50
C LEU A 7 13.17 34.06 4.90
N LEU A 8 13.29 34.52 3.65
CA LEU A 8 12.19 35.06 2.89
C LEU A 8 11.22 33.90 2.64
N ILE A 9 10.14 33.82 3.42
CA ILE A 9 8.98 33.01 3.08
C ILE A 9 8.39 33.70 1.85
N CYS A 10 8.87 33.31 0.68
CA CYS A 10 8.22 33.58 -0.59
C CYS A 10 6.84 32.94 -0.48
N VAL A 11 5.82 33.77 -0.26
CA VAL A 11 4.44 33.39 -0.53
C VAL A 11 4.44 32.92 -1.98
N PRO A 12 4.11 31.64 -2.28
CA PRO A 12 4.05 31.21 -3.65
C PRO A 12 2.95 32.02 -4.32
N PHE A 13 3.33 32.65 -5.42
CA PHE A 13 2.40 33.05 -6.47
C PHE A 13 1.38 31.94 -6.67
N ILE A 14 0.12 32.33 -6.89
CA ILE A 14 -0.97 31.45 -7.32
C ILE A 14 -0.59 30.86 -8.68
N GLY A 15 0.26 29.83 -8.67
CA GLY A 15 0.28 28.79 -9.69
C GLY A 15 -0.74 27.76 -9.23
N ALA A 16 -1.60 27.30 -10.14
CA ALA A 16 -2.48 26.18 -9.86
C ALA A 16 -1.65 25.04 -9.23
N GLY A 17 -2.01 24.61 -8.02
CA GLY A 17 -1.31 23.55 -7.31
C GLY A 17 -1.27 22.32 -8.21
N GLN A 18 -0.08 21.80 -8.48
CA GLN A 18 0.09 20.62 -9.34
C GLN A 18 -0.39 19.33 -8.66
N ILE A 19 -0.60 19.37 -7.34
CA ILE A 19 -1.23 18.33 -6.52
C ILE A 19 -2.35 18.96 -5.66
N TYR A 20 -3.43 18.21 -5.44
CA TYR A 20 -4.58 18.56 -4.61
C TYR A 20 -5.06 17.32 -3.83
N LEU A 21 -5.15 17.44 -2.50
CA LEU A 21 -5.54 16.35 -1.59
C LEU A 21 -7.02 16.38 -1.18
N GLY A 22 -7.79 17.34 -1.67
CA GLY A 22 -9.17 17.53 -1.23
C GLY A 22 -9.33 18.46 -0.02
N ASN A 23 -10.47 18.34 0.64
CA ASN A 23 -10.78 19.10 1.86
C ASN A 23 -10.41 18.30 3.11
N ASN A 24 -10.21 19.00 4.23
CA ASN A 24 -10.03 18.40 5.55
C ASN A 24 -11.11 17.35 5.85
N GLN A 25 -10.72 16.29 6.54
CA GLN A 25 -11.58 15.17 6.91
C GLN A 25 -11.74 15.09 8.44
N SER A 26 -12.86 14.54 8.90
CA SER A 26 -13.06 14.15 10.31
C SER A 26 -13.44 12.68 10.35
N ILE A 27 -12.73 11.89 11.16
CA ILE A 27 -12.94 10.45 11.37
C ILE A 27 -13.11 10.15 12.86
N CYS A 28 -13.65 8.98 13.23
CA CYS A 28 -13.61 8.53 14.62
C CYS A 28 -12.28 7.84 14.93
N GLU A 29 -11.87 7.85 16.19
CA GLU A 29 -10.72 7.06 16.66
C GLU A 29 -10.92 5.58 16.32
N GLY A 30 -9.99 5.01 15.54
CA GLY A 30 -10.04 3.62 15.07
C GLY A 30 -10.57 3.44 13.63
N ASP A 31 -11.14 4.49 13.03
CA ASP A 31 -11.54 4.49 11.62
C ASP A 31 -10.35 4.85 10.71
N SER A 32 -10.47 4.53 9.42
CA SER A 32 -9.52 4.94 8.37
C SER A 32 -10.12 6.04 7.49
N ALA A 33 -9.34 7.07 7.21
CA ALA A 33 -9.65 8.03 6.15
C ALA A 33 -9.09 7.51 4.81
N GLN A 34 -9.92 7.53 3.75
CA GLN A 34 -9.44 7.37 2.37
C GLN A 34 -9.09 8.75 1.82
N LEU A 35 -7.81 8.95 1.52
CA LEU A 35 -7.26 10.21 1.04
C LEU A 35 -6.79 10.01 -0.40
N ILE A 36 -7.07 10.96 -1.28
CA ILE A 36 -6.75 10.83 -2.71
C ILE A 36 -5.97 12.06 -3.16
N ALA A 37 -4.77 11.83 -3.67
CA ALA A 37 -3.98 12.85 -4.34
C ALA A 37 -4.41 12.93 -5.81
N THR A 38 -4.80 14.12 -6.23
CA THR A 38 -5.08 14.42 -7.65
C THR A 38 -4.08 15.44 -8.16
N TYR A 39 -3.74 15.38 -9.44
CA TYR A 39 -2.74 16.27 -10.03
C TYR A 39 -3.28 16.97 -11.28
N ALA A 40 -2.71 18.14 -11.59
CA ALA A 40 -3.15 18.93 -12.72
C ALA A 40 -2.95 18.14 -14.04
N PRO A 41 -3.91 18.15 -14.99
CA PRO A 41 -3.78 17.44 -16.26
C PRO A 41 -2.48 17.83 -17.00
N GLY A 42 -1.72 16.83 -17.44
CA GLY A 42 -0.45 17.04 -18.14
C GLY A 42 0.78 17.20 -17.24
N THR A 43 0.64 17.04 -15.92
CA THR A 43 1.78 16.98 -15.00
C THR A 43 2.54 15.66 -15.21
N SER A 44 3.81 15.74 -15.60
CA SER A 44 4.69 14.57 -15.73
C SER A 44 5.36 14.28 -14.39
N ILE A 45 4.75 13.42 -13.57
CA ILE A 45 5.29 13.03 -12.26
C ILE A 45 6.34 11.92 -12.36
N ASN A 46 7.38 12.00 -11.53
CA ASN A 46 8.26 10.88 -11.18
C ASN A 46 7.47 9.90 -10.32
N SER A 47 7.72 8.62 -10.54
CA SER A 47 7.02 7.55 -9.81
C SER A 47 7.31 7.62 -8.31
N THR A 48 6.29 7.83 -7.46
CA THR A 48 6.37 7.62 -6.00
C THR A 48 5.91 6.21 -5.59
N GLY A 49 5.21 5.49 -6.46
CA GLY A 49 5.06 4.02 -6.40
C GLY A 49 6.23 3.32 -7.09
N SER A 50 6.30 1.98 -7.02
CA SER A 50 7.39 1.28 -7.70
C SER A 50 7.31 1.48 -9.22
N PRO A 51 8.40 1.95 -9.87
CA PRO A 51 8.41 2.12 -11.31
C PRO A 51 8.51 0.78 -12.07
N ILE A 52 8.84 -0.30 -11.35
CA ILE A 52 8.87 -1.68 -11.85
C ILE A 52 7.83 -2.48 -11.07
N LEU A 53 6.86 -3.07 -11.75
CA LEU A 53 5.84 -3.90 -11.11
C LEU A 53 5.90 -5.33 -11.63
N ILE A 54 5.47 -6.28 -10.80
CA ILE A 54 5.15 -7.66 -11.15
C ILE A 54 3.89 -7.61 -12.01
N THR A 55 4.00 -8.08 -13.26
CA THR A 55 2.92 -8.01 -14.25
C THR A 55 2.30 -9.36 -14.55
N GLU A 56 3.02 -10.47 -14.42
CA GLU A 56 2.44 -11.80 -14.61
C GLU A 56 2.91 -12.79 -13.54
N CYS A 57 1.97 -13.63 -13.07
CA CYS A 57 2.25 -14.88 -12.37
C CYS A 57 1.40 -16.00 -13.00
N ASP A 58 2.04 -16.90 -13.75
CA ASP A 58 1.45 -18.13 -14.28
C ASP A 58 1.92 -19.29 -13.38
N PRO A 59 1.04 -19.89 -12.54
CA PRO A 59 1.36 -21.09 -11.78
C PRO A 59 1.15 -22.38 -12.60
N GLY A 60 0.95 -22.29 -13.91
CA GLY A 60 0.70 -23.39 -14.83
C GLY A 60 1.97 -24.12 -15.27
N ALA A 61 1.96 -24.67 -16.48
CA ALA A 61 3.11 -25.38 -17.04
C ALA A 61 3.52 -24.78 -18.39
N PRO A 62 4.70 -24.13 -18.50
CA PRO A 62 5.65 -23.84 -17.41
C PRO A 62 5.14 -22.77 -16.43
N ASP A 63 5.71 -22.75 -15.22
CA ASP A 63 5.53 -21.64 -14.29
C ASP A 63 6.21 -20.39 -14.90
N LEU A 64 5.60 -19.21 -14.76
CA LEU A 64 6.15 -17.97 -15.29
C LEU A 64 5.93 -16.80 -14.34
N LEU A 65 6.93 -15.95 -14.20
CA LEU A 65 6.77 -14.60 -13.66
C LEU A 65 7.26 -13.55 -14.64
N GLU A 66 6.62 -12.38 -14.64
CA GLU A 66 7.06 -11.21 -15.38
C GLU A 66 7.08 -9.96 -14.49
N ILE A 67 8.06 -9.10 -14.71
CA ILE A 67 8.10 -7.73 -14.23
C ILE A 67 8.16 -6.76 -15.42
N GLN A 68 7.62 -5.57 -15.26
CA GLN A 68 7.63 -4.52 -16.29
C GLN A 68 7.95 -3.15 -15.71
N ASN A 69 8.72 -2.35 -16.44
CA ASN A 69 8.81 -0.92 -16.16
C ASN A 69 7.50 -0.24 -16.59
N VAL A 70 6.66 0.07 -15.61
CA VAL A 70 5.36 0.72 -15.84
C VAL A 70 5.46 2.25 -15.85
N SER A 71 6.63 2.80 -15.53
CA SER A 71 6.83 4.25 -15.45
C SER A 71 7.11 4.88 -16.83
N ALA A 72 7.01 6.21 -16.89
CA ALA A 72 7.33 6.99 -18.08
C ALA A 72 8.84 7.19 -18.32
N LEU A 73 9.70 6.74 -17.38
CA LEU A 73 11.14 7.01 -17.41
C LEU A 73 11.97 5.73 -17.37
N PRO A 74 13.21 5.75 -17.91
CA PRO A 74 14.14 4.65 -17.71
C PRO A 74 14.49 4.48 -16.22
N VAL A 75 14.57 3.24 -15.75
CA VAL A 75 14.91 2.90 -14.35
C VAL A 75 16.21 2.11 -14.35
N ASP A 76 17.20 2.54 -13.58
CA ASP A 76 18.38 1.72 -13.28
C ASP A 76 18.00 0.68 -12.24
N VAL A 77 17.91 -0.58 -12.67
CA VAL A 77 17.55 -1.72 -11.83
C VAL A 77 18.79 -2.46 -11.32
N THR A 78 19.99 -1.87 -11.44
CA THR A 78 21.21 -2.51 -10.99
C THR A 78 21.19 -2.77 -9.49
N GLY A 79 21.24 -4.06 -9.14
CA GLY A 79 21.21 -4.53 -7.75
C GLY A 79 19.80 -4.78 -7.20
N TRP A 80 18.73 -4.49 -7.96
CA TRP A 80 17.37 -4.92 -7.62
C TRP A 80 17.28 -6.44 -7.64
N ARG A 81 16.29 -7.00 -6.93
CA ARG A 81 16.16 -8.45 -6.74
C ARG A 81 14.72 -8.91 -6.93
N VAL A 82 14.54 -10.04 -7.61
CA VAL A 82 13.28 -10.78 -7.61
C VAL A 82 13.48 -12.04 -6.78
N ILE A 83 12.60 -12.25 -5.80
CA ILE A 83 12.59 -13.39 -4.90
C ILE A 83 11.20 -14.02 -4.95
N ILE A 84 11.13 -15.35 -4.93
CA ILE A 84 9.86 -16.07 -5.01
C ILE A 84 9.70 -17.08 -3.88
N SER A 85 8.45 -17.46 -3.62
CA SER A 85 8.11 -18.56 -2.72
C SER A 85 8.69 -19.91 -3.17
N ASN A 86 8.84 -20.82 -2.21
CA ASN A 86 9.30 -22.20 -2.47
C ASN A 86 8.63 -23.21 -1.53
N ASN A 87 7.43 -22.88 -1.05
CA ASN A 87 6.63 -23.74 -0.20
C ASN A 87 5.15 -23.37 -0.24
N TYR A 88 4.28 -24.38 -0.29
CA TYR A 88 2.83 -24.19 -0.31
C TYR A 88 2.17 -23.97 1.05
N THR A 89 2.90 -24.21 2.15
CA THR A 89 2.33 -24.27 3.51
C THR A 89 3.10 -23.42 4.52
N ASN A 90 4.22 -22.82 4.11
CA ASN A 90 5.01 -21.92 4.94
C ASN A 90 5.45 -20.70 4.13
N ILE A 91 4.80 -19.56 4.40
CA ILE A 91 5.03 -18.30 3.70
C ILE A 91 6.48 -17.82 3.81
N ASN A 92 7.20 -18.21 4.86
CA ASN A 92 8.55 -17.71 5.18
C ASN A 92 9.68 -18.37 4.38
N ILE A 93 9.37 -19.33 3.51
CA ILE A 93 10.36 -20.10 2.76
C ILE A 93 10.48 -19.54 1.34
N ALA A 94 11.59 -18.83 1.09
CA ALA A 94 11.99 -18.36 -0.23
C ALA A 94 12.65 -19.48 -1.06
N ASN A 95 12.58 -19.35 -2.38
CA ASN A 95 13.37 -20.15 -3.30
C ASN A 95 14.85 -19.84 -3.10
N PRO A 96 15.73 -20.87 -3.07
CA PRO A 96 17.17 -20.63 -2.93
C PRO A 96 17.77 -19.83 -4.09
N ASN A 97 17.12 -19.88 -5.26
CA ASN A 97 17.49 -19.06 -6.41
C ASN A 97 16.70 -17.75 -6.38
N GLU A 98 17.38 -16.67 -6.73
CA GLU A 98 16.86 -15.31 -6.88
C GLU A 98 17.42 -14.70 -8.16
N GLN A 99 16.77 -13.67 -8.69
CA GLN A 99 17.28 -12.93 -9.85
C GLN A 99 17.78 -11.57 -9.40
N ILE A 100 19.08 -11.31 -9.58
CA ILE A 100 19.67 -10.00 -9.34
C ILE A 100 19.70 -9.26 -10.67
N LEU A 101 18.99 -8.13 -10.72
CA LEU A 101 18.84 -7.34 -11.93
C LEU A 101 20.05 -6.44 -12.17
N SER A 102 20.25 -6.08 -13.43
CA SER A 102 21.34 -5.19 -13.85
C SER A 102 20.95 -4.36 -15.05
N GLY A 103 21.54 -3.17 -15.15
CA GLY A 103 21.32 -2.25 -16.25
C GLY A 103 20.05 -1.42 -16.09
N THR A 104 19.57 -0.88 -17.22
CA THR A 104 18.45 0.05 -17.25
C THR A 104 17.26 -0.60 -17.96
N MET A 105 16.10 -0.63 -17.30
CA MET A 105 14.83 -0.94 -17.95
C MET A 105 14.23 0.35 -18.50
N VAL A 106 14.12 0.46 -19.83
CA VAL A 106 13.44 1.59 -20.49
C VAL A 106 11.91 1.50 -20.27
N PRO A 107 11.14 2.59 -20.46
CA PRO A 107 9.69 2.56 -20.30
C PRO A 107 9.03 1.41 -21.09
N GLY A 108 8.17 0.64 -20.42
CA GLY A 108 7.49 -0.53 -20.99
C GLY A 108 8.36 -1.78 -21.17
N ALA A 109 9.65 -1.75 -20.86
CA ALA A 109 10.50 -2.94 -20.94
C ALA A 109 10.08 -3.99 -19.92
N THR A 110 10.05 -5.25 -20.34
CA THR A 110 9.71 -6.42 -19.53
C THR A 110 10.95 -7.27 -19.25
N GLN A 111 10.95 -7.96 -18.12
CA GLN A 111 11.79 -9.13 -17.88
C GLN A 111 10.90 -10.25 -17.33
N TYR A 112 11.11 -11.47 -17.78
CA TYR A 112 10.32 -12.62 -17.34
C TYR A 112 11.23 -13.80 -17.06
N TRP A 113 10.78 -14.77 -16.27
CA TRP A 113 11.49 -16.01 -16.03
C TRP A 113 10.49 -17.16 -15.97
N THR A 114 10.95 -18.35 -16.35
CA THR A 114 10.14 -19.57 -16.26
C THR A 114 10.87 -20.70 -15.56
N ASP A 115 10.15 -21.71 -15.10
CA ASP A 115 10.75 -22.94 -14.58
C ASP A 115 11.20 -23.92 -15.69
N ASN A 116 11.06 -23.54 -16.97
CA ASN A 116 11.54 -24.32 -18.10
C ASN A 116 13.01 -24.01 -18.41
N SER A 117 13.86 -25.03 -18.29
CA SER A 117 15.31 -24.97 -18.57
C SER A 117 15.71 -24.46 -19.97
N THR A 118 14.76 -24.41 -20.92
CA THR A 118 14.98 -23.96 -22.30
C THR A 118 14.38 -22.57 -22.59
N THR A 119 13.66 -21.97 -21.65
CA THR A 119 12.92 -20.72 -21.87
C THR A 119 13.15 -19.77 -20.70
N ASN A 120 14.20 -18.94 -20.80
CA ASN A 120 14.57 -17.96 -19.77
C ASN A 120 14.48 -18.50 -18.32
N TYR A 121 15.25 -19.56 -18.07
CA TYR A 121 15.12 -20.39 -16.88
C TYR A 121 15.43 -19.64 -15.58
N TRP A 122 14.55 -19.78 -14.58
CA TRP A 122 14.74 -19.28 -13.22
C TRP A 122 15.97 -19.88 -12.54
N GLY A 123 16.37 -21.09 -12.93
CA GLY A 123 17.48 -21.84 -12.34
C GLY A 123 17.04 -23.05 -11.50
N SER A 124 15.75 -23.12 -11.17
CA SER A 124 15.11 -24.23 -10.44
C SER A 124 13.64 -24.32 -10.84
N ASN A 125 12.97 -25.39 -10.37
CA ASN A 125 11.52 -25.40 -10.28
C ASN A 125 11.07 -24.20 -9.40
N MET A 126 10.06 -23.47 -9.86
CA MET A 126 9.47 -22.36 -9.12
C MET A 126 8.48 -22.86 -8.05
N MET A 127 8.02 -24.11 -8.18
CA MET A 127 7.14 -24.80 -7.23
C MET A 127 5.79 -24.08 -7.11
N TRP A 128 5.21 -23.70 -8.24
CA TRP A 128 3.86 -23.14 -8.30
C TRP A 128 2.92 -24.12 -9.00
N ASN A 129 1.66 -24.14 -8.57
CA ASN A 129 0.60 -24.93 -9.19
C ASN A 129 -0.74 -24.24 -8.90
N PRO A 130 -1.73 -24.34 -9.81
CA PRO A 130 -3.08 -23.91 -9.49
C PRO A 130 -3.66 -24.79 -8.38
N GLY A 131 -4.58 -24.23 -7.60
CA GLY A 131 -5.28 -24.97 -6.56
C GLY A 131 -5.73 -24.09 -5.40
N ALA A 132 -6.16 -24.74 -4.32
CA ALA A 132 -6.72 -24.07 -3.15
C ALA A 132 -5.71 -23.96 -1.99
N TYR A 133 -5.84 -22.89 -1.20
CA TYR A 133 -5.30 -22.83 0.15
C TYR A 133 -5.80 -24.02 1.00
N PRO A 134 -4.99 -24.60 1.90
CA PRO A 134 -3.59 -24.27 2.20
C PRO A 134 -2.58 -25.12 1.44
N SER A 135 -3.01 -25.87 0.41
CA SER A 135 -2.12 -26.83 -0.28
C SER A 135 -1.40 -26.24 -1.48
N PHE A 136 -1.85 -25.06 -1.94
CA PHE A 136 -1.28 -24.33 -3.05
C PHE A 136 -1.29 -22.85 -2.69
N THR A 137 -0.12 -22.25 -2.60
CA THR A 137 0.07 -20.83 -2.29
C THR A 137 1.29 -20.34 -3.04
N THR A 138 1.34 -19.05 -3.36
CA THR A 138 2.54 -18.46 -3.96
C THR A 138 2.71 -17.02 -3.50
N TRP A 139 3.93 -16.52 -3.63
CA TRP A 139 4.22 -15.10 -3.58
C TRP A 139 5.46 -14.79 -4.43
N ILE A 140 5.51 -13.55 -4.90
CA ILE A 140 6.65 -12.93 -5.59
C ILE A 140 6.94 -11.63 -4.86
N MET A 141 8.23 -11.33 -4.64
CA MET A 141 8.69 -10.11 -4.00
C MET A 141 9.75 -9.45 -4.88
N LEU A 142 9.56 -8.16 -5.16
CA LEU A 142 10.53 -7.31 -5.84
C LEU A 142 11.19 -6.38 -4.83
N LEU A 143 12.52 -6.32 -4.84
CA LEU A 143 13.31 -5.42 -4.00
C LEU A 143 14.11 -4.45 -4.84
N ASP A 144 14.29 -3.22 -4.35
CA ASP A 144 15.27 -2.28 -4.89
C ASP A 144 16.70 -2.65 -4.48
N ASN A 145 17.67 -1.84 -4.93
CA ASN A 145 19.08 -2.01 -4.61
C ASN A 145 19.47 -1.72 -3.15
N ASN A 146 18.54 -1.18 -2.34
CA ASN A 146 18.67 -0.98 -0.91
C ASN A 146 17.92 -2.04 -0.09
N ASN A 147 17.31 -3.02 -0.77
CA ASN A 147 16.47 -4.09 -0.21
C ASN A 147 15.12 -3.61 0.34
N ASN A 148 14.62 -2.45 -0.10
CA ASN A 148 13.24 -2.06 0.17
C ASN A 148 12.29 -2.89 -0.71
N VAL A 149 11.16 -3.32 -0.15
CA VAL A 149 10.11 -3.98 -0.93
C VAL A 149 9.46 -2.95 -1.83
N MET A 150 9.44 -3.25 -3.13
CA MET A 150 8.94 -2.39 -4.17
C MET A 150 7.59 -2.85 -4.71
N ASP A 151 7.39 -4.15 -4.84
CA ASP A 151 6.11 -4.73 -5.26
C ASP A 151 6.01 -6.18 -4.77
N VAL A 152 4.79 -6.65 -4.56
CA VAL A 152 4.48 -8.00 -4.11
C VAL A 152 3.28 -8.54 -4.90
N PHE A 153 3.36 -9.80 -5.29
CA PHE A 153 2.19 -10.59 -5.68
C PHE A 153 1.96 -11.67 -4.63
N VAL A 154 0.73 -11.85 -4.16
CA VAL A 154 0.38 -12.91 -3.22
C VAL A 154 -0.81 -13.72 -3.72
N GLY A 155 -0.66 -15.05 -3.77
CA GLY A 155 -1.74 -15.97 -4.12
C GLY A 155 -2.09 -16.92 -2.99
N ASN A 156 -3.40 -17.08 -2.73
CA ASN A 156 -4.04 -17.95 -1.75
C ASN A 156 -3.70 -17.75 -0.26
N TRP A 157 -2.63 -17.04 0.11
CA TRP A 157 -2.32 -16.76 1.51
C TRP A 157 -3.40 -15.93 2.18
N LEU A 158 -3.70 -16.21 3.45
CA LEU A 158 -4.60 -15.37 4.24
C LEU A 158 -3.87 -14.08 4.65
N SER A 159 -4.60 -12.97 4.75
CA SER A 159 -4.10 -11.68 5.23
C SER A 159 -3.31 -11.80 6.54
N THR A 160 -3.75 -12.66 7.47
CA THR A 160 -3.03 -12.90 8.73
C THR A 160 -1.68 -13.59 8.55
N ASP A 161 -1.54 -14.44 7.54
CA ASP A 161 -0.26 -15.09 7.21
C ASP A 161 0.69 -14.07 6.55
N ILE A 162 0.14 -13.17 5.71
CA ILE A 162 0.87 -12.07 5.06
C ILE A 162 1.40 -11.08 6.11
N ASP A 163 0.54 -10.61 7.02
CA ASP A 163 0.87 -9.66 8.09
C ASP A 163 1.90 -10.20 9.08
N SER A 164 1.93 -11.52 9.29
CA SER A 164 2.88 -12.17 10.20
C SER A 164 4.12 -12.74 9.51
N SER A 165 4.26 -12.51 8.20
CA SER A 165 5.37 -13.04 7.42
C SER A 165 6.72 -12.46 7.87
N ALA A 166 7.72 -13.34 7.89
CA ALA A 166 9.11 -13.10 8.22
C ALA A 166 9.99 -13.97 7.30
N ILE A 167 9.99 -13.63 6.02
CA ILE A 167 10.65 -14.38 4.95
C ILE A 167 12.16 -14.25 5.10
N VAL A 168 12.86 -15.38 5.18
CA VAL A 168 14.31 -15.41 5.23
C VAL A 168 14.87 -15.36 3.81
N THR A 169 15.58 -14.27 3.48
CA THR A 169 16.19 -14.03 2.18
C THR A 169 17.72 -13.97 2.27
N THR A 170 18.39 -13.84 1.13
CA THR A 170 19.85 -13.64 1.06
C THR A 170 20.31 -12.29 1.65
N VAL A 171 19.40 -11.32 1.76
CA VAL A 171 19.68 -9.94 2.21
C VAL A 171 19.10 -9.63 3.60
N GLY A 172 18.49 -10.61 4.25
CA GLY A 172 17.93 -10.47 5.60
C GLY A 172 16.53 -11.07 5.70
N THR A 173 15.87 -10.79 6.82
CA THR A 173 14.45 -11.15 6.99
C THR A 173 13.58 -10.00 6.52
N ILE A 174 12.66 -10.27 5.59
CA ILE A 174 11.76 -9.29 5.00
C ILE A 174 10.32 -9.73 5.26
N SER A 175 9.46 -8.77 5.60
CA SER A 175 8.02 -9.00 5.79
C SER A 175 7.25 -8.50 4.56
N LEU A 176 6.15 -9.18 4.23
CA LEU A 176 5.14 -8.72 3.28
C LEU A 176 4.10 -7.79 3.94
N ALA A 177 4.11 -7.66 5.26
CA ALA A 177 3.16 -6.82 5.98
C ALA A 177 3.22 -5.37 5.50
N GLY A 178 2.06 -4.80 5.15
CA GLY A 178 1.96 -3.44 4.61
C GLY A 178 2.38 -3.28 3.15
N HIS A 179 2.69 -4.37 2.45
CA HIS A 179 3.00 -4.41 1.01
C HIS A 179 1.97 -5.22 0.19
N TRP A 180 0.92 -5.72 0.83
CA TRP A 180 -0.24 -6.32 0.20
C TRP A 180 -1.47 -6.12 1.10
N ASN A 181 -2.61 -5.74 0.54
CA ASN A 181 -3.85 -5.49 1.25
C ASN A 181 -4.81 -6.67 1.10
N GLY A 182 -5.22 -7.25 2.23
CA GLY A 182 -6.20 -8.34 2.25
C GLY A 182 -5.61 -9.72 1.97
N ASP A 183 -6.48 -10.68 1.63
CA ASP A 183 -6.08 -12.04 1.30
C ASP A 183 -5.40 -12.07 -0.09
N GLY A 184 -4.54 -13.06 -0.31
CA GLY A 184 -3.94 -13.31 -1.63
C GLY A 184 -4.97 -13.75 -2.66
N ILE A 185 -4.66 -13.55 -3.93
CA ILE A 185 -5.57 -13.88 -5.03
C ILE A 185 -5.91 -15.38 -5.07
N ASP A 186 -7.18 -15.71 -5.34
CA ASP A 186 -7.68 -17.08 -5.40
C ASP A 186 -7.13 -17.82 -6.64
N GLN A 187 -6.32 -18.85 -6.40
CA GLN A 187 -5.69 -19.68 -7.43
C GLN A 187 -6.47 -20.94 -7.81
N THR A 188 -7.69 -21.11 -7.32
CA THR A 188 -8.49 -22.30 -7.63
C THR A 188 -8.97 -22.36 -9.07
N ASN A 189 -9.18 -21.21 -9.70
CA ASN A 189 -9.84 -21.11 -11.01
C ASN A 189 -8.89 -20.79 -12.17
N ILE A 190 -7.60 -20.53 -11.89
CA ILE A 190 -6.61 -20.31 -12.96
C ILE A 190 -6.32 -21.63 -13.69
N GLY A 191 -6.20 -21.56 -15.01
CA GLY A 191 -5.90 -22.74 -15.82
C GLY A 191 -4.51 -23.28 -15.57
N THR A 192 -4.33 -24.54 -15.93
CA THR A 192 -3.06 -25.27 -15.72
C THR A 192 -2.03 -25.05 -16.82
N SER A 193 -2.31 -24.22 -17.83
CA SER A 193 -1.39 -23.95 -18.93
C SER A 193 -1.77 -22.65 -19.64
N LEU A 194 -0.77 -21.79 -19.84
CA LEU A 194 -0.88 -20.52 -20.58
C LEU A 194 -1.96 -19.60 -20.04
N GLN A 195 -2.16 -19.59 -18.71
CA GLN A 195 -2.99 -18.61 -18.04
C GLN A 195 -2.25 -18.00 -16.87
N SER A 196 -2.16 -16.68 -16.84
CA SER A 196 -1.49 -15.94 -15.77
C SER A 196 -2.49 -15.07 -15.02
N PHE A 197 -2.18 -14.79 -13.76
CA PHE A 197 -2.63 -13.58 -13.11
C PHE A 197 -1.90 -12.40 -13.74
N SER A 198 -2.56 -11.76 -14.69
CA SER A 198 -2.04 -10.60 -15.40
C SER A 198 -2.48 -9.34 -14.69
N ARG A 199 -1.51 -8.49 -14.33
CA ARG A 199 -1.78 -7.13 -13.87
C ARG A 199 -2.49 -6.34 -14.98
N ILE A 200 -3.50 -5.57 -14.61
CA ILE A 200 -4.30 -4.71 -15.49
C ILE A 200 -4.43 -3.30 -14.91
N GLY A 201 -5.06 -2.40 -15.65
CA GLY A 201 -5.30 -1.04 -15.19
C GLY A 201 -4.06 -0.14 -15.36
N ASN A 202 -3.98 0.89 -14.54
CA ASN A 202 -2.97 1.96 -14.61
C ASN A 202 -2.54 2.46 -13.23
N GLU A 203 -2.89 1.70 -12.19
CA GLU A 203 -2.71 2.00 -10.78
C GLU A 203 -2.23 0.71 -10.08
N ASP A 204 -1.59 0.87 -8.93
CA ASP A 204 -1.10 -0.20 -8.08
C ASP A 204 -1.83 -0.09 -6.74
N ASN A 205 -2.74 -1.03 -6.47
CA ASN A 205 -3.58 -1.04 -5.27
C ASN A 205 -3.00 -1.93 -4.16
N ASP A 206 -1.84 -2.56 -4.43
CA ASP A 206 -1.20 -3.55 -3.59
C ASP A 206 -2.17 -4.70 -3.21
N ASP A 207 -3.09 -5.10 -4.10
CA ASP A 207 -4.08 -6.13 -3.77
C ASP A 207 -4.51 -7.00 -4.96
N ALA A 208 -5.40 -7.96 -4.69
CA ALA A 208 -5.87 -8.91 -5.71
C ALA A 208 -6.64 -8.25 -6.87
N SER A 209 -7.15 -7.02 -6.70
CA SER A 209 -7.89 -6.30 -7.74
C SER A 209 -7.01 -5.79 -8.88
N ASP A 210 -5.70 -5.72 -8.66
CA ASP A 210 -4.73 -5.37 -9.69
C ASP A 210 -4.61 -6.44 -10.79
N PHE A 211 -5.07 -7.67 -10.52
CA PHE A 211 -4.85 -8.83 -11.38
C PHE A 211 -6.16 -9.44 -11.88
N THR A 212 -6.11 -9.94 -13.12
CA THR A 212 -7.16 -10.80 -13.68
C THR A 212 -6.55 -11.97 -14.42
N ILE A 213 -7.29 -13.08 -14.53
CA ILE A 213 -6.82 -14.24 -15.28
C ILE A 213 -6.91 -13.96 -16.79
N LEU A 214 -5.77 -13.94 -17.47
CA LEU A 214 -5.66 -13.82 -18.93
C LEU A 214 -4.79 -14.93 -19.50
N SER A 215 -4.67 -14.98 -20.83
CA SER A 215 -3.65 -15.81 -21.47
C SER A 215 -2.27 -15.23 -21.21
N THR A 216 -1.34 -16.09 -20.80
CA THR A 216 0.06 -15.73 -20.55
C THR A 216 0.66 -15.11 -21.80
N SER A 217 1.14 -13.88 -21.67
CA SER A 217 1.60 -13.10 -22.81
C SER A 217 3.12 -13.10 -22.92
N SER A 218 3.84 -13.01 -21.79
CA SER A 218 5.30 -13.05 -21.64
C SER A 218 6.11 -12.15 -22.61
N ALA A 219 6.97 -11.32 -22.06
CA ALA A 219 7.75 -10.31 -22.76
C ALA A 219 6.91 -9.27 -23.54
N ILE A 220 5.62 -9.15 -23.23
CA ILE A 220 4.68 -8.24 -23.87
C ILE A 220 3.79 -7.66 -22.78
N THR A 221 3.52 -6.35 -22.84
CA THR A 221 2.54 -5.72 -21.94
C THR A 221 1.21 -6.46 -21.97
N ASN A 222 0.72 -6.83 -20.78
CA ASN A 222 -0.59 -7.47 -20.61
C ASN A 222 -1.71 -6.71 -21.32
N THR A 223 -2.70 -7.46 -21.81
CA THR A 223 -3.92 -6.84 -22.32
C THR A 223 -4.66 -6.14 -21.17
N GLY A 224 -4.89 -4.83 -21.31
CA GLY A 224 -5.59 -4.04 -20.30
C GLY A 224 -4.67 -3.34 -19.29
N LEU A 225 -3.36 -3.58 -19.34
CA LEU A 225 -2.37 -2.80 -18.61
C LEU A 225 -2.02 -1.54 -19.43
N ASN A 226 -2.33 -0.37 -18.89
CA ASN A 226 -2.18 0.91 -19.57
C ASN A 226 -0.93 1.63 -19.05
N LEU A 227 0.08 1.73 -19.91
CA LEU A 227 1.34 2.39 -19.61
C LEU A 227 1.42 3.80 -20.23
N PRO A 228 2.18 4.73 -19.62
CA PRO A 228 2.76 4.60 -18.29
C PRO A 228 1.67 4.69 -17.22
N PHE A 229 1.92 4.08 -16.06
CA PHE A 229 1.12 4.34 -14.87
C PHE A 229 1.21 5.85 -14.61
N SER A 230 0.05 6.52 -14.72
CA SER A 230 -0.05 7.98 -14.59
C SER A 230 0.10 8.41 -13.13
N GLY A 231 -0.19 7.49 -12.21
CA GLY A 231 0.07 7.58 -10.81
C GLY A 231 1.34 6.82 -10.48
N GLY A 232 2.43 7.54 -10.29
CA GLY A 232 3.23 7.20 -9.15
C GLY A 232 2.92 8.20 -8.08
N GLY A 233 1.69 8.19 -7.56
CA GLY A 233 1.30 8.65 -6.23
C GLY A 233 1.77 9.99 -5.71
N ALA A 234 1.23 10.36 -4.56
CA ALA A 234 1.98 11.20 -3.65
C ALA A 234 2.84 10.30 -2.74
N THR A 235 4.04 10.75 -2.37
CA THR A 235 4.63 10.30 -1.11
C THR A 235 3.91 11.02 0.01
N TRP A 236 3.31 10.26 0.91
CA TRP A 236 2.51 10.78 2.00
C TRP A 236 3.33 10.89 3.28
N TYR A 237 3.20 12.02 3.96
CA TYR A 237 3.88 12.29 5.22
C TYR A 237 2.88 12.72 6.28
N ASP A 238 3.02 12.19 7.49
CA ASP A 238 2.48 12.83 8.68
C ASP A 238 3.35 14.05 8.99
N VAL A 239 2.78 15.25 8.90
CA VAL A 239 3.52 16.51 9.00
C VAL A 239 4.05 16.76 10.41
N ASN A 240 3.36 16.26 11.42
CA ASN A 240 3.72 16.47 12.82
C ASN A 240 4.95 15.67 13.22
N SER A 241 5.05 14.42 12.75
CA SER A 241 6.17 13.52 13.00
C SER A 241 7.26 13.61 11.94
N GLY A 242 6.94 14.10 10.73
CA GLY A 242 7.80 14.05 9.56
C GLY A 242 7.98 12.62 9.00
N GLN A 243 7.21 11.65 9.50
CA GLN A 243 7.30 10.26 9.08
C GLN A 243 6.59 10.07 7.73
N MET A 244 7.20 9.30 6.83
CA MET A 244 6.50 8.78 5.66
C MET A 244 5.44 7.77 6.11
N ILE A 245 4.21 7.96 5.65
CA ILE A 245 3.04 7.15 6.05
C ILE A 245 2.41 6.38 4.90
N GLY A 246 2.89 6.58 3.67
CA GLY A 246 2.48 5.81 2.51
C GLY A 246 2.99 6.40 1.20
N VAL A 247 2.70 5.70 0.11
CA VAL A 247 2.91 6.12 -1.28
C VAL A 247 1.65 5.81 -2.09
N GLY A 248 1.56 6.30 -3.33
CA GLY A 248 0.41 6.01 -4.21
C GLY A 248 -0.62 7.14 -4.27
N ASP A 249 -1.58 7.00 -5.19
CA ASP A 249 -2.61 8.02 -5.43
C ASP A 249 -3.64 8.04 -4.30
N THR A 250 -3.88 6.89 -3.67
CA THR A 250 -4.78 6.74 -2.52
C THR A 250 -3.98 6.35 -1.29
N LEU A 251 -4.29 6.97 -0.15
CA LEU A 251 -3.79 6.59 1.16
C LEU A 251 -4.97 6.25 2.07
N TYR A 252 -4.95 5.05 2.65
CA TYR A 252 -5.82 4.68 3.77
C TYR A 252 -5.07 4.93 5.08
N TYR A 253 -5.49 5.95 5.84
CA TYR A 253 -4.76 6.40 7.02
C TYR A 253 -5.64 6.42 8.26
N SER A 254 -5.18 5.77 9.33
CA SER A 254 -5.90 5.63 10.61
C SER A 254 -5.10 6.27 11.76
N PRO A 255 -4.97 7.61 11.80
CA PRO A 255 -4.24 8.29 12.86
C PRO A 255 -4.94 8.13 14.21
N THR A 256 -4.16 8.00 15.28
CA THR A 256 -4.69 7.94 16.66
C THR A 256 -4.94 9.32 17.27
N GLN A 257 -4.44 10.38 16.64
CA GLN A 257 -4.63 11.78 17.04
C GLN A 257 -4.76 12.65 15.79
N SER A 258 -5.50 13.74 15.89
CA SER A 258 -5.66 14.67 14.78
C SER A 258 -4.30 15.17 14.27
N THR A 259 -4.11 15.14 12.95
CA THR A 259 -2.82 15.44 12.34
C THR A 259 -2.96 16.12 10.98
N PHE A 260 -1.86 16.74 10.54
CA PHE A 260 -1.72 17.21 9.17
C PHE A 260 -1.01 16.14 8.35
N ILE A 261 -1.49 15.95 7.14
CA ILE A 261 -0.90 15.04 6.16
C ILE A 261 -0.46 15.86 4.97
N ALA A 262 0.73 15.56 4.45
CA ALA A 262 1.24 16.13 3.22
C ALA A 262 1.37 15.04 2.16
N GLY A 263 0.84 15.29 0.97
CA GLY A 263 1.13 14.52 -0.22
C GLY A 263 2.17 15.26 -1.03
N VAL A 264 3.24 14.58 -1.43
CA VAL A 264 4.37 15.16 -2.14
C VAL A 264 4.58 14.41 -3.45
N ILE A 265 4.60 15.13 -4.56
CA ILE A 265 5.01 14.62 -5.87
C ILE A 265 6.32 15.27 -6.28
N THR A 266 7.11 14.57 -7.09
CA THR A 266 8.27 15.16 -7.78
C THR A 266 8.02 15.04 -9.27
N ASP A 267 8.15 16.10 -10.07
CA ASP A 267 8.02 16.00 -11.53
C ASP A 267 9.27 15.45 -12.21
N SER A 268 9.16 15.11 -13.49
CA SER A 268 10.24 14.59 -14.33
C SER A 268 11.47 15.50 -14.46
N THR A 269 11.39 16.75 -14.00
CA THR A 269 12.52 17.70 -13.96
C THR A 269 13.22 17.73 -12.59
N GLY A 270 12.69 16.98 -11.62
CA GLY A 270 13.17 16.92 -10.24
C GLY A 270 12.56 17.99 -9.32
N GLN A 271 11.55 18.73 -9.78
CA GLN A 271 10.86 19.73 -8.97
C GLN A 271 9.80 19.08 -8.10
N THR A 272 9.77 19.42 -6.80
CA THR A 272 8.78 18.89 -5.86
C THR A 272 7.57 19.82 -5.75
N TYR A 273 6.40 19.21 -5.59
CA TYR A 273 5.14 19.88 -5.27
C TYR A 273 4.47 19.16 -4.11
N SER A 274 3.81 19.91 -3.24
CA SER A 274 3.08 19.33 -2.12
C SER A 274 1.79 20.08 -1.85
N ASP A 275 0.82 19.35 -1.32
CA ASP A 275 -0.40 19.90 -0.74
C ASP A 275 -0.62 19.25 0.63
N THR A 276 -1.40 19.89 1.50
CA THR A 276 -1.66 19.40 2.86
C THR A 276 -3.14 19.37 3.18
N MET A 277 -3.53 18.38 3.98
CA MET A 277 -4.87 18.28 4.53
C MET A 277 -4.84 17.98 6.02
N TYR A 278 -5.84 18.48 6.74
CA TYR A 278 -6.04 18.14 8.15
C TYR A 278 -7.00 16.97 8.28
N VAL A 279 -6.59 15.96 9.05
CA VAL A 279 -7.46 14.86 9.48
C VAL A 279 -7.73 15.02 10.96
N GLU A 280 -8.98 15.34 11.29
CA GLU A 280 -9.46 15.42 12.66
C GLU A 280 -9.86 14.02 13.15
N VAL A 281 -9.29 13.58 14.27
CA VAL A 281 -9.65 12.32 14.93
C VAL A 281 -10.54 12.62 16.13
N LEU A 282 -11.80 12.20 16.03
CA LEU A 282 -12.80 12.35 17.07
C LEU A 282 -12.75 11.13 18.00
N ASN A 283 -12.25 11.33 19.22
CA ASN A 283 -12.38 10.33 20.26
C ASN A 283 -13.87 10.22 20.65
N THR A 284 -14.41 9.01 20.62
CA THR A 284 -15.82 8.69 20.98
C THR A 284 -15.93 7.96 22.32
N ASN A 285 -14.81 7.68 22.99
CA ASN A 285 -14.77 6.93 24.24
C ASN A 285 -15.39 7.73 25.40
N ILE A 286 -16.30 7.07 26.12
CA ILE A 286 -16.91 7.61 27.35
C ILE A 286 -16.01 7.26 28.53
N SER A 287 -15.71 8.24 29.37
CA SER A 287 -15.04 8.04 30.65
C SER A 287 -16.06 7.97 31.80
N THR A 288 -15.72 7.27 32.88
CA THR A 288 -16.60 7.12 34.05
C THR A 288 -15.83 7.25 35.38
N THR A 289 -16.47 7.82 36.40
CA THR A 289 -15.95 7.82 37.78
C THR A 289 -16.14 6.49 38.51
N GLY A 290 -16.91 5.55 37.96
CA GLY A 290 -17.10 4.22 38.53
C GLY A 290 -18.22 3.41 37.88
N PHE A 291 -18.36 2.16 38.32
CA PHE A 291 -19.41 1.25 37.83
C PHE A 291 -20.40 0.82 38.93
N SER A 292 -20.31 1.45 40.11
CA SER A 292 -21.14 1.12 41.26
C SER A 292 -21.61 2.38 41.97
N LEU A 293 -22.88 2.38 42.38
CA LEU A 293 -23.49 3.45 43.17
C LEU A 293 -23.27 3.30 44.67
N CYS A 294 -22.62 2.22 45.13
CA CYS A 294 -22.35 1.98 46.56
C CYS A 294 -21.51 3.10 47.19
N ASN A 295 -20.72 3.82 46.38
CA ASN A 295 -19.87 4.93 46.81
C ASN A 295 -20.44 6.31 46.42
N GLY A 296 -21.74 6.39 46.08
CA GLY A 296 -22.40 7.61 45.62
C GLY A 296 -22.67 7.64 44.11
N SER A 297 -23.00 8.81 43.59
CA SER A 297 -23.32 8.99 42.16
C SER A 297 -22.13 8.72 41.26
N VAL A 298 -22.39 8.13 40.10
CA VAL A 298 -21.40 7.94 39.03
C VAL A 298 -21.55 9.09 38.02
N VAL A 299 -20.44 9.53 37.43
CA VAL A 299 -20.46 10.52 36.36
C VAL A 299 -19.90 9.89 35.10
N LEU A 300 -20.71 9.85 34.05
CA LEU A 300 -20.28 9.49 32.70
C LEU A 300 -19.94 10.78 31.95
N THR A 301 -18.79 10.81 31.29
CA THR A 301 -18.31 11.97 30.52
C THR A 301 -17.94 11.52 29.12
N ALA A 302 -18.74 11.96 28.15
CA ALA A 302 -18.41 11.89 26.74
C ALA A 302 -17.48 13.06 26.35
N PRO A 303 -16.70 12.95 25.27
CA PRO A 303 -15.82 14.02 24.81
C PRO A 303 -16.61 15.28 24.42
N SER A 304 -16.07 16.47 24.72
CA SER A 304 -16.80 17.76 24.62
C SER A 304 -16.81 18.38 23.22
N SER A 305 -16.27 17.70 22.20
CA SER A 305 -16.10 18.21 20.84
C SER A 305 -17.32 18.04 19.93
N PHE A 306 -18.35 17.33 20.37
CA PHE A 306 -19.53 17.02 19.55
C PHE A 306 -20.59 18.12 19.63
N SER A 307 -21.29 18.35 18.51
CA SER A 307 -22.38 19.33 18.41
C SER A 307 -23.67 18.86 19.09
N THR A 308 -23.84 17.54 19.25
CA THR A 308 -25.03 16.93 19.86
C THR A 308 -24.64 15.77 20.76
N TYR A 309 -25.41 15.58 21.85
CA TYR A 309 -25.26 14.46 22.76
C TYR A 309 -26.62 13.80 22.96
N SER A 310 -26.63 12.46 22.87
CA SER A 310 -27.82 11.65 23.11
C SER A 310 -27.43 10.44 23.95
N TRP A 311 -27.75 10.48 25.23
CA TRP A 311 -27.61 9.33 26.12
C TRP A 311 -28.76 8.35 25.87
N SER A 312 -28.54 7.04 26.04
CA SER A 312 -29.52 6.00 25.63
C SER A 312 -30.84 6.07 26.41
N ASN A 313 -30.81 6.65 27.61
CA ASN A 313 -31.97 6.88 28.46
C ASN A 313 -32.63 8.25 28.25
N GLY A 314 -32.10 9.09 27.35
CA GLY A 314 -32.60 10.44 27.07
C GLY A 314 -32.46 11.45 28.22
N ALA A 315 -31.67 11.16 29.26
CA ALA A 315 -31.65 11.97 30.48
C ALA A 315 -30.82 13.27 30.39
N SER A 316 -29.99 13.42 29.35
CA SER A 316 -29.15 14.60 29.16
C SER A 316 -28.91 14.82 27.67
N THR A 317 -28.67 16.09 27.31
CA THR A 317 -28.15 16.51 25.99
C THR A 317 -26.78 17.18 26.11
N ASN A 318 -26.11 16.97 27.25
CA ASN A 318 -24.76 17.47 27.52
C ASN A 318 -23.75 16.32 27.48
N SER A 319 -22.47 16.67 27.35
CA SER A 319 -21.33 15.73 27.40
C SER A 319 -21.16 15.03 28.76
N VAL A 320 -21.84 15.51 29.81
CA VAL A 320 -21.78 14.94 31.16
C VAL A 320 -23.15 14.42 31.57
N LEU A 321 -23.19 13.21 32.12
CA LEU A 321 -24.36 12.59 32.71
C LEU A 321 -24.04 12.11 34.13
N THR A 322 -24.77 12.63 35.12
CA THR A 322 -24.73 12.14 36.51
C THR A 322 -25.76 11.03 36.71
N VAL A 323 -25.27 9.84 37.03
CA VAL A 323 -26.05 8.62 37.25
C VAL A 323 -26.30 8.42 38.74
N ASN A 324 -27.57 8.34 39.11
CA ASN A 324 -28.04 8.16 40.49
C ASN A 324 -28.86 6.88 40.71
N THR A 325 -29.15 6.15 39.63
CA THR A 325 -29.91 4.89 39.66
C THR A 325 -29.16 3.82 38.86
N PRO A 326 -29.24 2.53 39.20
CA PRO A 326 -28.70 1.48 38.35
C PRO A 326 -29.45 1.42 37.01
N GLY A 327 -28.75 1.15 35.91
CA GLY A 327 -29.36 1.06 34.58
C GLY A 327 -28.34 1.03 33.44
N THR A 328 -28.87 1.02 32.21
CA THR A 328 -28.11 1.21 30.97
C THR A 328 -28.23 2.68 30.56
N TYR A 329 -27.11 3.28 30.16
CA TYR A 329 -26.95 4.71 29.94
C TYR A 329 -26.24 4.98 28.63
#